data_AF-A0A833DDX4-F1
#
_entry.id   AF-A0A833DDX4-F1
#
_cell.length_a   1.000
_cell.length_b   1.000
_cell.length_c   1.000
_cell.angle_alpha   90.00
_cell.angle_beta   90.00
_cell.angle_gamma   90.00
#
_symmetry.space_group_name_H-M   'P 1'
#
loop_
_entity.id
_entity.type
_entity.pdbx_description
1 polymer ?
#
loop_
_entity_poly.entity_id
_entity_poly.type
_entity_poly.pdbx_seq_one_letter_code
_entity_poly.pdbx_strand_id
1 'polypeptide(L)'
;MADDPLDDFLDEIPTRAHRSARRLAKTVRAAYPIGVPALIMKSSTDRFGAAAGYSFHLGTPDANLRRIASWLLTGGAANQTTLLKLTKRLWKRHGREDVALAALLLANLNHTKLNTEPWSLLASLISKKEPAEALLLSIEELLRAGRAMPSEALLIEWCDGKVILGHLALLTIHVGTTRG
;
A
#
# COMPACT_ATOMS: atom_id res chain seq x y z
N MET A 1 -28.35 -5.92 11.83
CA MET A 1 -27.15 -5.06 11.70
C MET A 1 -27.17 -4.57 10.27
N ALA A 2 -26.92 -3.30 9.99
CA ALA A 2 -26.92 -2.85 8.60
C ALA A 2 -25.76 -3.56 7.88
N ASP A 3 -26.08 -4.39 6.89
CA ASP A 3 -25.11 -5.05 6.02
C ASP A 3 -24.22 -3.98 5.40
N ASP A 4 -22.91 -4.10 5.61
CA ASP A 4 -21.94 -3.21 5.00
C ASP A 4 -21.57 -3.80 3.63
N PRO A 5 -21.86 -3.09 2.52
CA PRO A 5 -21.70 -3.65 1.18
C PRO A 5 -20.28 -4.13 0.85
N LEU A 6 -19.26 -3.60 1.53
CA LEU A 6 -17.88 -4.04 1.35
C LEU A 6 -17.64 -5.38 2.06
N ASP A 7 -18.17 -5.59 3.26
CA ASP A 7 -18.02 -6.88 3.96
C ASP A 7 -18.77 -7.98 3.20
N ASP A 8 -20.01 -7.72 2.76
CA ASP A 8 -20.79 -8.68 1.95
C ASP A 8 -20.01 -9.12 0.70
N PHE A 9 -19.47 -8.13 -0.04
CA PHE A 9 -18.67 -8.41 -1.23
C PHE A 9 -17.44 -9.27 -0.92
N LEU A 10 -16.75 -9.02 0.21
CA LEU A 10 -15.54 -9.74 0.59
C LEU A 10 -15.85 -11.15 1.11
N ASP A 11 -16.99 -11.35 1.77
CA ASP A 11 -17.46 -12.64 2.27
C ASP A 11 -17.89 -13.58 1.15
N GLU A 12 -18.38 -13.05 0.04
CA GLU A 12 -18.68 -13.82 -1.17
C GLU A 12 -17.41 -14.34 -1.88
N ILE A 13 -16.23 -13.80 -1.59
CA ILE A 13 -14.99 -14.20 -2.27
C ILE A 13 -14.50 -15.55 -1.73
N PRO A 14 -14.37 -16.58 -2.59
CA PRO A 14 -13.89 -17.88 -2.14
C PRO A 14 -12.47 -17.80 -1.56
N THR A 15 -12.23 -18.47 -0.43
CA THR A 15 -10.92 -18.53 0.26
C THR A 15 -9.75 -18.93 -0.66
N ARG A 16 -10.01 -19.76 -1.68
CA ARG A 16 -9.04 -20.12 -2.73
C ARG A 16 -8.49 -18.93 -3.53
N ALA A 17 -9.11 -17.76 -3.47
CA ALA A 17 -8.61 -16.53 -4.07
C ALA A 17 -7.24 -16.13 -3.49
N HIS A 18 -7.00 -16.39 -2.18
CA HIS A 18 -5.74 -16.11 -1.50
C HIS A 18 -4.55 -16.96 -1.97
N ARG A 19 -4.78 -17.91 -2.88
CA ARG A 19 -3.71 -18.68 -3.55
C ARG A 19 -3.14 -17.96 -4.78
N SER A 20 -3.76 -16.85 -5.23
CA SER A 20 -3.34 -16.16 -6.45
C SER A 20 -3.34 -14.65 -6.30
N ALA A 21 -2.13 -14.07 -6.31
CA ALA A 21 -1.95 -12.62 -6.30
C ALA A 21 -2.65 -11.92 -7.47
N ARG A 22 -2.77 -12.59 -8.63
CA ARG A 22 -3.49 -12.05 -9.79
C ARG A 22 -5.00 -11.99 -9.54
N ARG A 23 -5.58 -13.01 -8.90
CA ARG A 23 -7.01 -13.01 -8.55
C ARG A 23 -7.28 -11.94 -7.50
N LEU A 24 -6.49 -11.89 -6.43
CA LEU A 24 -6.60 -10.85 -5.40
C LEU A 24 -6.49 -9.45 -5.99
N ALA A 25 -5.55 -9.19 -6.91
CA ALA A 25 -5.42 -7.88 -7.55
C ALA A 25 -6.67 -7.46 -8.37
N LYS A 26 -7.42 -8.43 -8.91
CA LYS A 26 -8.72 -8.16 -9.56
C LYS A 26 -9.82 -7.92 -8.53
N THR A 27 -9.87 -8.74 -7.48
CA THR A 27 -10.84 -8.60 -6.38
C THR A 27 -10.74 -7.24 -5.71
N VAL A 28 -9.54 -6.81 -5.28
CA VAL A 28 -9.38 -5.50 -4.61
C VAL A 28 -9.72 -4.34 -5.53
N ARG A 29 -9.45 -4.47 -6.84
CA ARG A 29 -9.80 -3.43 -7.83
C ARG A 29 -11.30 -3.26 -7.99
N ALA A 30 -12.07 -4.34 -7.81
CA ALA A 30 -13.53 -4.33 -7.78
C ALA A 30 -14.07 -3.85 -6.43
N ALA A 31 -13.35 -4.08 -5.34
CA ALA A 31 -13.72 -3.65 -3.99
C ALA A 31 -13.55 -2.12 -3.79
N TYR A 32 -12.57 -1.49 -4.41
CA TYR A 32 -12.28 -0.05 -4.23
C TYR A 32 -13.49 0.89 -4.37
N PRO A 33 -14.36 0.80 -5.39
CA PRO A 33 -15.52 1.68 -5.50
C PRO A 33 -16.63 1.39 -4.47
N ILE A 34 -16.57 0.27 -3.74
CA ILE A 34 -17.63 -0.11 -2.79
C ILE A 34 -17.53 0.76 -1.54
N GLY A 35 -18.67 1.35 -1.15
CA GLY A 35 -18.75 2.28 -0.03
C GLY A 35 -18.12 3.66 -0.31
N VAL A 36 -17.77 3.95 -1.57
CA VAL A 36 -17.39 5.30 -1.99
C VAL A 36 -18.64 6.20 -1.96
N PRO A 37 -18.67 7.30 -1.18
CA PRO A 37 -19.82 8.18 -1.14
C PRO A 37 -20.16 8.75 -2.53
N ALA A 38 -21.45 8.78 -2.88
CA ALA A 38 -21.94 9.21 -4.19
C ALA A 38 -21.54 10.65 -4.58
N LEU A 39 -21.12 11.47 -3.62
CA LEU A 39 -20.73 12.87 -3.79
C LEU A 39 -19.22 13.09 -4.01
N ILE A 40 -18.41 12.03 -4.21
CA ILE A 40 -17.03 12.24 -4.65
C ILE A 40 -17.04 12.87 -6.04
N MET A 41 -16.56 14.11 -6.12
CA MET A 41 -16.46 14.92 -7.33
C MET A 41 -15.45 14.28 -8.30
N LYS A 42 -15.92 13.28 -9.07
CA LYS A 42 -15.13 12.41 -9.95
C LYS A 42 -14.19 13.18 -10.88
N SER A 43 -14.62 14.34 -11.39
CA SER A 43 -13.82 15.20 -12.28
C SER A 43 -12.58 15.82 -11.62
N SER A 44 -12.64 16.12 -10.32
CA SER A 44 -11.53 16.70 -9.56
C SER A 44 -10.55 15.60 -9.14
N THR A 45 -11.08 14.48 -8.64
CA THR A 45 -10.33 13.28 -8.26
C THR A 45 -9.50 12.72 -9.41
N ASP A 46 -10.07 12.65 -10.62
CA ASP A 46 -9.37 12.19 -11.83
C ASP A 46 -8.25 13.16 -12.26
N ARG A 47 -8.47 14.48 -12.15
CA ARG A 47 -7.49 15.51 -12.52
C ARG A 47 -6.29 15.54 -11.57
N PHE A 48 -6.51 15.41 -10.26
CA PHE A 48 -5.42 15.34 -9.28
C PHE A 48 -4.63 14.02 -9.38
N GLY A 49 -5.31 12.91 -9.66
CA GLY A 49 -4.66 11.60 -9.86
C GLY A 49 -3.71 11.61 -11.07
N ALA A 50 -4.15 12.13 -12.21
CA ALA A 50 -3.33 12.22 -13.41
C ALA A 50 -2.14 13.19 -13.24
N ALA A 51 -2.35 14.32 -12.57
CA ALA A 51 -1.28 15.28 -12.29
C ALA A 51 -0.20 14.72 -11.34
N ALA A 52 -0.59 13.85 -10.41
CA ALA A 52 0.33 13.16 -9.51
C ALA A 52 1.05 11.96 -10.18
N GLY A 53 0.60 11.52 -11.36
CA GLY A 53 1.19 10.39 -12.08
C GLY A 53 0.62 9.01 -11.71
N TYR A 54 -0.51 8.95 -11.01
CA TYR A 54 -1.23 7.71 -10.75
C TYR A 54 -1.97 7.22 -12.00
N SER A 55 -2.09 5.89 -12.15
CA SER A 55 -2.85 5.28 -13.25
C SER A 55 -4.36 5.34 -13.09
N PHE A 56 -4.85 5.48 -11.84
CA PHE A 56 -6.24 5.74 -11.51
C PHE A 56 -6.38 6.30 -10.08
N HIS A 57 -7.52 6.93 -9.81
CA HIS A 57 -7.97 7.31 -8.48
C HIS A 57 -9.50 7.19 -8.39
N LEU A 58 -10.01 6.39 -7.45
CA LEU A 58 -11.45 6.05 -7.33
C LEU A 58 -12.13 6.67 -6.12
N GLY A 59 -11.36 7.22 -5.18
CA GLY A 59 -11.90 7.89 -4.00
C GLY A 59 -12.25 6.92 -2.86
N THR A 60 -11.63 5.74 -2.80
CA THR A 60 -11.85 4.79 -1.71
C THR A 60 -11.48 5.42 -0.36
N PRO A 61 -12.39 5.46 0.62
CA PRO A 61 -12.07 5.94 1.96
C PRO A 61 -10.97 5.11 2.62
N ASP A 62 -10.12 5.73 3.44
CA ASP A 62 -9.05 5.03 4.17
C ASP A 62 -9.57 3.88 5.03
N ALA A 63 -10.72 4.08 5.70
CA ALA A 63 -11.39 3.04 6.48
C ALA A 63 -11.69 1.77 5.63
N ASN A 64 -12.13 1.95 4.38
CA ASN A 64 -12.40 0.84 3.47
C ASN A 64 -11.10 0.17 3.00
N LEU A 65 -10.04 0.96 2.72
CA LEU A 65 -8.72 0.41 2.40
C LEU A 65 -8.14 -0.43 3.55
N ARG A 66 -8.29 0.02 4.81
CA ARG A 66 -7.87 -0.73 5.99
C ARG A 66 -8.68 -2.02 6.17
N ARG A 67 -9.99 -2.00 5.92
CA ARG A 67 -10.83 -3.21 5.93
C ARG A 67 -10.42 -4.22 4.85
N ILE A 68 -10.18 -3.77 3.62
CA ILE A 68 -9.64 -4.61 2.54
C ILE A 68 -8.27 -5.19 2.94
N ALA A 69 -7.38 -4.38 3.53
CA ALA A 69 -6.07 -4.83 3.99
C ALA A 69 -6.20 -5.90 5.08
N SER A 70 -7.10 -5.69 6.06
CA SER A 70 -7.37 -6.64 7.14
C SER A 70 -7.88 -7.97 6.61
N TRP A 71 -8.84 -7.95 5.68
CA TRP A 71 -9.34 -9.15 5.00
C TRP A 71 -8.22 -9.90 4.24
N LEU A 72 -7.37 -9.17 3.50
CA LEU A 72 -6.23 -9.74 2.78
C LEU A 72 -5.22 -10.42 3.73
N LEU A 73 -4.86 -9.74 4.81
CA LEU A 73 -3.88 -10.23 5.79
C LEU A 73 -4.43 -11.44 6.55
N THR A 74 -5.70 -11.42 6.91
CA THR A 74 -6.39 -12.52 7.60
C THR A 74 -6.50 -13.75 6.71
N GLY A 75 -7.09 -13.64 5.53
CA GLY A 75 -7.22 -14.79 4.61
C GLY A 75 -5.88 -15.23 3.98
N GLY A 76 -4.89 -14.33 3.96
CA GLY A 76 -3.55 -14.57 3.43
C GLY A 76 -2.50 -14.98 4.46
N ALA A 77 -2.86 -15.15 5.74
CA ALA A 77 -1.92 -15.38 6.84
C ALA A 77 -0.95 -16.54 6.57
N ALA A 78 -1.44 -17.64 6.01
CA ALA A 78 -0.64 -18.81 5.62
C ALA A 78 0.15 -18.63 4.31
N ASN A 79 -0.20 -17.66 3.48
CA ASN A 79 0.31 -17.47 2.10
C ASN A 79 1.03 -16.12 1.92
N GLN A 80 1.97 -15.80 2.82
CA GLN A 80 2.72 -14.54 2.83
C GLN A 80 3.38 -14.22 1.47
N THR A 81 3.90 -15.23 0.77
CA THR A 81 4.51 -15.07 -0.57
C THR A 81 3.49 -14.57 -1.60
N THR A 82 2.23 -14.98 -1.48
CA THR A 82 1.16 -14.49 -2.36
C THR A 82 0.82 -13.03 -2.05
N LEU A 83 0.80 -12.64 -0.77
CA LEU A 83 0.60 -11.25 -0.37
C LEU A 83 1.76 -10.37 -0.83
N LEU A 84 3.01 -10.79 -0.69
CA LEU A 84 4.16 -10.07 -1.24
C LEU A 84 4.08 -9.90 -2.77
N LYS A 85 3.65 -10.94 -3.50
CA LYS A 85 3.40 -10.85 -4.94
C LYS A 85 2.25 -9.90 -5.26
N LEU A 86 1.23 -9.81 -4.41
CA LEU A 86 0.14 -8.84 -4.54
C LEU A 86 0.67 -7.43 -4.34
N THR A 87 1.38 -7.15 -3.24
CA THR A 87 2.01 -5.85 -2.96
C THR A 87 2.81 -5.33 -4.16
N LYS A 88 3.70 -6.17 -4.72
CA LYS A 88 4.48 -5.84 -5.93
C LYS A 88 3.60 -5.52 -7.15
N ARG A 89 2.48 -6.25 -7.32
CA ARG A 89 1.54 -6.04 -8.43
C ARG A 89 0.75 -4.76 -8.29
N LEU A 90 0.30 -4.43 -7.08
CA LEU A 90 -0.44 -3.21 -6.78
C LEU A 90 0.47 -2.00 -7.04
N TRP A 91 1.67 -1.99 -6.48
CA TRP A 91 2.64 -0.92 -6.72
C TRP A 91 2.92 -0.71 -8.21
N LYS A 92 3.14 -1.81 -8.96
CA LYS A 92 3.36 -1.75 -10.42
C LYS A 92 2.16 -1.24 -11.22
N ARG A 93 0.93 -1.54 -10.78
CA ARG A 93 -0.30 -1.03 -11.42
C ARG A 93 -0.51 0.45 -11.12
N HIS A 94 -0.01 0.91 -9.98
CA HIS A 94 0.19 2.33 -9.65
C HIS A 94 -1.09 3.18 -9.64
N GLY A 95 -2.23 2.61 -9.26
CA GLY A 95 -3.37 3.43 -8.84
C GLY A 95 -3.14 4.03 -7.45
N ARG A 96 -3.79 5.15 -7.11
CA ARG A 96 -3.65 5.75 -5.78
C ARG A 96 -4.05 4.76 -4.68
N GLU A 97 -5.19 4.09 -4.84
CA GLU A 97 -5.66 3.05 -3.92
C GLU A 97 -4.79 1.80 -3.92
N ASP A 98 -4.16 1.47 -5.06
CA ASP A 98 -3.21 0.36 -5.13
C ASP A 98 -1.97 0.65 -4.29
N VAL A 99 -1.42 1.86 -4.41
CA VAL A 99 -0.23 2.27 -3.67
C VAL A 99 -0.52 2.34 -2.18
N ALA A 100 -1.66 2.93 -1.79
CA ALA A 100 -2.10 2.96 -0.40
C ALA A 100 -2.29 1.54 0.18
N LEU A 101 -2.95 0.64 -0.56
CA LEU A 101 -3.11 -0.75 -0.13
C LEU A 101 -1.77 -1.50 -0.10
N ALA A 102 -0.88 -1.24 -1.06
CA ALA A 102 0.45 -1.83 -1.08
C ALA A 102 1.28 -1.41 0.14
N ALA A 103 1.20 -0.14 0.55
CA ALA A 103 1.84 0.35 1.77
C ALA A 103 1.27 -0.33 3.04
N LEU A 104 -0.05 -0.40 3.17
CA LEU A 104 -0.71 -1.12 4.28
C LEU A 104 -0.26 -2.58 4.36
N LEU A 105 -0.24 -3.28 3.21
CA LEU A 105 0.23 -4.66 3.14
C LEU A 105 1.71 -4.75 3.50
N LEU A 106 2.57 -3.95 2.85
CA LEU A 106 4.01 -3.94 3.06
C LEU A 106 4.34 -3.75 4.54
N ALA A 107 3.68 -2.84 5.24
CA ALA A 107 3.92 -2.60 6.65
C ALA A 107 3.58 -3.80 7.56
N ASN A 108 2.57 -4.59 7.16
CA ASN A 108 1.98 -5.65 7.98
C ASN A 108 2.31 -7.08 7.50
N LEU A 109 3.13 -7.25 6.46
CA LEU A 109 3.62 -8.56 6.05
C LEU A 109 4.44 -9.22 7.18
N ASN A 110 4.43 -10.56 7.21
CA ASN A 110 5.34 -11.31 8.07
C ASN A 110 6.74 -11.38 7.42
N HIS A 111 7.51 -10.31 7.62
CA HIS A 111 8.86 -10.16 7.08
C HIS A 111 9.85 -11.23 7.52
N THR A 112 9.69 -11.76 8.74
CA THR A 112 10.49 -12.88 9.24
C THR A 112 10.26 -14.14 8.42
N LYS A 113 8.99 -14.51 8.16
CA LYS A 113 8.65 -15.66 7.30
C LYS A 113 9.07 -15.46 5.85
N LEU A 114 9.07 -14.22 5.37
CA LEU A 114 9.47 -13.87 4.01
C LEU A 114 10.98 -13.71 3.83
N ASN A 115 11.74 -13.68 4.93
CA ASN A 115 13.16 -13.30 4.95
C ASN A 115 13.41 -11.99 4.18
N THR A 116 12.66 -10.94 4.54
CA THR A 116 12.76 -9.61 3.92
C THR A 116 12.95 -8.55 5.00
N GLU A 117 13.61 -7.45 4.65
CA GLU A 117 13.68 -6.25 5.49
C GLU A 117 12.67 -5.22 4.93
N PRO A 118 11.74 -4.68 5.75
CA PRO A 118 10.64 -3.82 5.27
C PRO A 118 11.08 -2.58 4.49
N TRP A 119 12.11 -1.86 4.95
CA TRP A 119 12.58 -0.62 4.34
C TRP A 119 13.27 -0.88 3.00
N SER A 120 14.11 -1.91 2.94
CA SER A 120 14.76 -2.39 1.73
C SER A 120 13.72 -2.88 0.71
N LEU A 121 12.66 -3.55 1.18
CA LEU A 121 11.56 -3.93 0.32
C LEU A 121 10.84 -2.70 -0.25
N LEU A 122 10.52 -1.69 0.56
CA LEU A 122 9.94 -0.43 0.09
C LEU A 122 10.83 0.25 -0.96
N ALA A 123 12.12 0.42 -0.66
CA ALA A 123 13.10 0.98 -1.58
C ALA A 123 13.16 0.23 -2.92
N SER A 124 13.00 -1.10 -2.90
CA SER A 124 12.98 -1.93 -4.12
C SER A 124 11.71 -1.78 -4.97
N LEU A 125 10.60 -1.30 -4.38
CA LEU A 125 9.35 -1.06 -5.10
C LEU A 125 9.33 0.30 -5.81
N ILE A 126 10.02 1.29 -5.24
CA ILE A 126 10.00 2.68 -5.70
C ILE A 126 10.55 2.79 -7.13
N SER A 127 9.74 3.42 -7.99
CA SER A 127 10.08 3.70 -9.38
C SER A 127 11.02 4.90 -9.50
N LYS A 128 11.39 5.29 -10.73
CA LYS A 128 12.23 6.48 -10.96
C LYS A 128 11.59 7.79 -10.49
N LYS A 129 10.26 7.83 -10.40
CA LYS A 129 9.45 8.94 -9.93
C LYS A 129 8.31 8.36 -9.12
N GLU A 130 8.00 8.99 -7.99
CA GLU A 130 6.86 8.66 -7.15
C GLU A 130 6.25 9.97 -6.61
N PRO A 131 4.93 10.03 -6.40
CA PRO A 131 4.31 11.14 -5.67
C PRO A 131 4.85 11.22 -4.24
N ALA A 132 5.09 12.43 -3.73
CA ALA A 132 5.55 12.60 -2.35
C ALA A 132 4.58 11.99 -1.32
N GLU A 133 3.27 12.11 -1.56
CA GLU A 133 2.22 11.47 -0.74
C GLU A 133 2.39 9.94 -0.68
N ALA A 134 2.74 9.28 -1.78
CA ALA A 134 2.96 7.82 -1.80
C ALA A 134 4.12 7.39 -0.89
N LEU A 135 5.22 8.15 -0.93
CA LEU A 135 6.39 7.89 -0.07
C LEU A 135 6.05 8.14 1.40
N LEU A 136 5.46 9.30 1.72
CA LEU A 136 5.04 9.65 3.07
C LEU A 136 4.07 8.65 3.67
N LEU A 137 3.03 8.27 2.92
CA LEU A 137 2.05 7.26 3.35
C LEU A 137 2.76 5.93 3.66
N SER A 138 3.68 5.49 2.80
CA SER A 138 4.42 4.24 3.00
C SER A 138 5.30 4.27 4.25
N ILE A 139 6.02 5.37 4.46
CA ILE A 139 6.84 5.60 5.67
C ILE A 139 5.95 5.55 6.92
N GLU A 140 4.83 6.28 6.89
CA GLU A 140 3.93 6.37 8.04
C GLU A 140 3.29 5.03 8.39
N GLU A 141 2.89 4.23 7.39
CA GLU A 141 2.30 2.90 7.64
C GLU A 141 3.35 1.93 8.22
N LEU A 142 4.60 1.98 7.75
CA LEU A 142 5.69 1.20 8.34
C LEU A 142 5.89 1.55 9.82
N LEU A 143 5.96 2.83 10.15
CA LEU A 143 6.12 3.28 11.53
C LEU A 143 4.88 2.98 12.38
N ARG A 144 3.67 3.15 11.81
CA ARG A 144 2.39 2.84 12.48
C ARG A 144 2.25 1.35 12.78
N ALA A 145 2.82 0.49 11.95
CA ALA A 145 2.92 -0.96 12.20
C ALA A 145 4.03 -1.33 13.20
N GLY A 146 4.67 -0.35 13.85
CA GLY A 146 5.69 -0.57 14.87
C GLY A 146 7.05 -0.99 14.31
N ARG A 147 7.32 -0.77 13.02
CA ARG A 147 8.66 -1.00 12.48
C ARG A 147 9.60 0.06 13.02
N ALA A 148 10.79 -0.36 13.45
CA ALA A 148 11.85 0.55 13.81
C ALA A 148 12.26 1.39 12.58
N MET A 149 12.85 2.56 12.81
CA MET A 149 13.48 3.37 11.76
C MET A 149 14.50 2.55 10.95
N PRO A 150 14.73 2.87 9.67
CA PRO A 150 15.82 2.24 8.91
C PRO A 150 17.15 2.52 9.59
N SER A 151 18.11 1.59 9.43
CA SER A 151 19.46 1.79 9.95
C SER A 151 20.15 2.97 9.26
N GLU A 152 21.10 3.59 9.95
CA GLU A 152 21.92 4.66 9.39
C GLU A 152 22.64 4.21 8.10
N ALA A 153 23.16 2.98 8.08
CA ALA A 153 23.79 2.41 6.89
C ALA A 153 22.84 2.36 5.68
N LEU A 154 21.57 2.00 5.89
CA LEU A 154 20.58 1.96 4.82
C LEU A 154 20.19 3.38 4.36
N LEU A 155 20.11 4.35 5.26
CA LEU A 155 19.85 5.74 4.92
C LEU A 155 21.00 6.35 4.09
N ILE A 156 22.25 6.06 4.44
CA ILE A 156 23.43 6.47 3.67
C ILE A 156 23.40 5.84 2.28
N GLU A 157 23.11 4.52 2.19
CA GLU A 157 22.98 3.83 0.90
C GLU A 157 21.92 4.48 -0.01
N TRP A 158 20.79 4.90 0.56
CA TRP A 158 19.75 5.61 -0.19
C TRP A 158 20.20 6.97 -0.70
N CYS A 159 20.97 7.72 0.09
CA CYS A 159 21.54 9.01 -0.29
C CYS A 159 22.56 8.88 -1.43
N ASP A 160 23.38 7.82 -1.41
CA ASP A 160 24.40 7.56 -2.44
C ASP A 160 23.81 6.94 -3.72
N GLY A 161 22.57 6.48 -3.67
CA GLY A 161 21.89 5.79 -4.74
C GLY A 161 21.13 6.70 -5.72
N LYS A 162 19.92 6.28 -6.09
CA LYS A 162 19.05 7.07 -6.96
C LYS A 162 18.51 8.28 -6.19
N VAL A 163 18.40 9.43 -6.85
CA VAL A 163 17.83 10.67 -6.26
C VAL A 163 16.51 10.45 -5.51
N ILE A 164 15.61 9.61 -6.05
CA ILE A 164 14.33 9.28 -5.40
C ILE A 164 14.49 8.55 -4.05
N LEU A 165 15.54 7.75 -3.87
CA LEU A 165 15.87 7.12 -2.59
C LEU A 165 16.48 8.13 -1.62
N GLY A 166 17.26 9.10 -2.11
CA GLY A 166 17.66 10.27 -1.31
C GLY A 166 16.45 11.05 -0.79
N HIS A 167 15.43 11.27 -1.62
CA HIS A 167 14.16 11.85 -1.16
C HIS A 167 13.45 10.97 -0.11
N LEU A 168 13.44 9.65 -0.30
CA LEU A 168 12.89 8.72 0.69
C LEU A 168 13.63 8.83 2.04
N ALA A 169 14.96 8.93 2.03
CA ALA A 169 15.78 9.08 3.23
C ALA A 169 15.40 10.37 3.99
N LEU A 170 15.37 11.51 3.29
CA LEU A 170 15.00 12.80 3.89
C LEU A 170 13.60 12.78 4.49
N LEU A 171 12.61 12.25 3.76
CA LEU A 171 11.23 12.14 4.26
C LEU A 171 11.15 11.19 5.47
N THR A 172 11.89 10.09 5.45
CA THR A 172 11.91 9.12 6.56
C THR A 172 12.46 9.75 7.82
N ILE A 173 13.60 10.46 7.72
CA ILE A 173 14.20 11.21 8.83
C ILE A 173 13.24 12.29 9.35
N HIS A 174 12.58 13.02 8.45
CA HIS A 174 11.61 14.05 8.84
C HIS A 174 10.42 13.46 9.62
N VAL A 175 9.83 12.36 9.15
CA VAL A 175 8.72 11.70 9.87
C VAL A 175 9.21 11.10 11.20
N GLY A 176 10.42 10.55 11.24
CA GLY A 176 11.02 10.03 12.48
C GLY A 176 11.27 11.11 13.54
N THR A 177 11.69 12.30 13.13
CA THR A 177 11.96 13.43 14.04
C THR A 177 10.71 14.17 14.52
N THR A 178 9.62 14.13 13.76
CA THR A 178 8.34 14.76 14.14
C THR A 178 7.47 13.88 15.05
N ARG A 179 7.75 12.57 15.12
CA ARG A 179 7.03 11.61 15.98
C ARG A 179 7.74 11.32 17.32
N GLY A 180 9.00 11.72 17.47
CA GLY A 180 9.75 11.66 18.73
C GLY A 180 9.54 12.90 19.58
#